data_AF-A0A2V9M1V8-F1
#
_entry.id   AF-A0A2V9M1V8-F1
#
_cell.length_a   1.000
_cell.length_b   1.000
_cell.length_c   1.000
_cell.angle_alpha   90.00
_cell.angle_beta   90.00
_cell.angle_gamma   90.00
#
_symmetry.space_group_name_H-M   'P 1'
#
loop_
_entity.id
_entity.type
_entity.pdbx_description
1 polymer ?
#
loop_
_entity_poly.entity_id
_entity_poly.type
_entity_poly.pdbx_seq_one_letter_code
_entity_poly.pdbx_strand_id
1 'polypeptide(L)'
;MTDTHDTKRRSLLQGIARRAMLERGLLPDFSLQALAEIDGIHGPATRAEESTRDLRNLIWCSIDNDASRDLDQLTVAEAKPEGAVKILVAIADVDALVKKQSALDDHARHNTTSVYTAAETFPMLPEKLSTDLTSLNYESDRLAIVIEMVIAGDGSLQNSDLYAATVRNHAKLAYNSVAGWLEGNGPMPPAIDPIDGLEENLRIQDHVARPLKEDW
;
A
#
# COMPACT_ATOMS: atom_id res chain seq x y z
N MET A 1 -17.85 30.89 -2.91
CA MET A 1 -18.72 30.89 -1.70
C MET A 1 -19.16 29.46 -1.46
N THR A 2 -18.36 28.69 -0.72
CA THR A 2 -18.80 27.41 -0.17
C THR A 2 -19.89 27.71 0.87
N ASP A 3 -21.05 27.10 0.66
CA ASP A 3 -22.31 27.47 1.30
C ASP A 3 -22.27 27.12 2.80
N THR A 4 -22.67 28.06 3.64
CA THR A 4 -22.72 27.89 5.11
C THR A 4 -23.60 26.70 5.51
N HIS A 5 -24.57 26.37 4.65
CA HIS A 5 -25.45 25.23 4.82
C HIS A 5 -24.73 23.87 4.68
N ASP A 6 -23.72 23.81 3.81
CA ASP A 6 -22.94 22.60 3.52
C ASP A 6 -21.95 22.29 4.66
N THR A 7 -21.34 23.35 5.21
CA THR A 7 -20.44 23.24 6.39
C THR A 7 -21.18 22.70 7.62
N LYS A 8 -22.42 23.16 7.86
CA LYS A 8 -23.26 22.66 8.96
C LYS A 8 -23.64 21.18 8.79
N ARG A 9 -23.93 20.76 7.55
CA ARG A 9 -24.26 19.35 7.24
C ARG A 9 -23.04 18.46 7.43
N ARG A 10 -21.86 18.88 6.97
CA ARG A 10 -20.61 18.14 7.16
C ARG A 10 -20.29 17.93 8.65
N SER A 11 -20.37 19.00 9.45
CA SER A 11 -20.13 18.93 10.90
C SER A 11 -21.11 17.96 11.60
N LEU A 12 -22.39 17.96 11.19
CA LEU A 12 -23.36 17.00 11.71
C LEU A 12 -22.97 15.55 11.37
N LEU A 13 -22.58 15.29 10.13
CA LEU A 13 -22.15 13.95 9.70
C LEU A 13 -20.90 13.47 10.43
N GLN A 14 -19.91 14.35 10.66
CA GLN A 14 -18.73 14.03 11.48
C GLN A 14 -19.13 13.71 12.92
N GLY A 15 -20.06 14.47 13.51
CA GLY A 15 -20.58 14.17 14.84
C GLY A 15 -21.29 12.81 14.93
N ILE A 16 -22.03 12.40 13.88
CA ILE A 16 -22.63 11.07 13.79
C ILE A 16 -21.54 9.99 13.68
N ALA A 17 -20.56 10.18 12.80
CA ALA A 17 -19.46 9.24 12.59
C ALA A 17 -18.66 8.99 13.87
N ARG A 18 -18.33 10.06 14.61
CA ARG A 18 -17.64 9.99 15.90
C ARG A 18 -18.44 9.26 16.98
N ARG A 19 -19.75 9.50 17.05
CA ARG A 19 -20.61 8.74 18.00
C ARG A 19 -20.62 7.26 17.64
N ALA A 20 -20.71 6.91 16.35
CA ALA A 20 -20.67 5.53 15.91
C ALA A 20 -19.35 4.83 16.29
N MET A 21 -18.19 5.51 16.18
CA MET A 21 -16.91 5.00 16.68
C MET A 21 -17.00 4.63 18.16
N LEU A 22 -17.44 5.56 18.99
CA LEU A 22 -17.53 5.37 20.45
C LEU A 22 -18.54 4.28 20.85
N GLU A 23 -19.71 4.26 20.21
CA GLU A 23 -20.76 3.25 20.46
C GLU A 23 -20.31 1.82 20.11
N ARG A 24 -19.35 1.68 19.19
CA ARG A 24 -18.73 0.41 18.82
C ARG A 24 -17.46 0.10 19.59
N GLY A 25 -17.10 0.93 20.56
CA GLY A 25 -15.91 0.74 21.39
C GLY A 25 -14.61 0.98 20.62
N LEU A 26 -14.62 1.87 19.63
CA LEU A 26 -13.43 2.29 18.88
C LEU A 26 -12.99 3.69 19.32
N LEU A 27 -11.72 4.01 19.07
CA LEU A 27 -11.12 5.30 19.39
C LEU A 27 -11.16 6.23 18.16
N PRO A 28 -11.93 7.33 18.19
CA PRO A 28 -11.92 8.30 17.10
C PRO A 28 -10.69 9.22 17.12
N ASP A 29 -9.93 9.23 18.21
CA ASP A 29 -8.79 10.12 18.44
C ASP A 29 -7.56 9.33 18.91
N PHE A 30 -6.38 9.78 18.51
CA PHE A 30 -5.12 9.29 19.05
C PHE A 30 -4.91 9.79 20.49
N SER A 31 -4.27 8.98 21.33
CA SER A 31 -3.89 9.39 22.68
C SER A 31 -2.76 10.44 22.63
N LEU A 32 -2.61 11.23 23.70
CA LEU A 32 -1.50 12.18 23.82
C LEU A 32 -0.13 11.48 23.73
N GLN A 33 -0.04 10.24 24.22
CA GLN A 33 1.17 9.43 24.13
C GLN A 33 1.47 9.03 22.67
N ALA A 34 0.46 8.63 21.91
CA ALA A 34 0.61 8.30 20.49
C ALA A 34 1.00 9.54 19.67
N LEU A 35 0.40 10.70 19.98
CA LEU A 35 0.76 11.99 19.37
C LEU A 35 2.20 12.41 19.69
N ALA A 36 2.65 12.23 20.94
CA ALA A 36 4.04 12.50 21.32
C ALA A 36 5.03 11.53 20.64
N GLU A 37 4.64 10.26 20.46
CA GLU A 37 5.47 9.27 19.76
C GLU A 37 5.65 9.63 18.29
N ILE A 38 4.57 10.00 17.57
CA ILE A 38 4.66 10.41 16.16
C ILE A 38 5.43 11.72 15.95
N ASP A 39 5.39 12.64 16.92
CA ASP A 39 6.19 13.88 16.90
C ASP A 39 7.70 13.60 16.96
N GLY A 40 8.10 12.52 17.65
CA GLY A 40 9.48 12.06 17.74
C GLY A 40 10.01 11.32 16.49
N ILE A 41 9.14 10.94 15.55
CA ILE A 41 9.56 10.26 14.31
C ILE A 41 9.85 11.32 13.24
N HIS A 42 11.11 11.45 12.82
CA HIS A 42 11.53 12.54 11.91
C HIS A 42 11.70 12.13 10.45
N GLY A 43 11.58 10.85 10.12
CA GLY A 43 11.75 10.35 8.77
C GLY A 43 11.39 8.87 8.64
N PRO A 44 11.46 8.32 7.42
CA PRO A 44 11.19 6.91 7.18
C PRO A 44 12.25 6.06 7.88
N ALA A 45 11.90 4.82 8.21
CA ALA A 45 12.88 3.87 8.70
C ALA A 45 13.95 3.63 7.62
N THR A 46 15.20 3.55 8.05
CA THR A 46 16.32 3.15 7.19
C THR A 46 16.84 1.79 7.62
N ARG A 47 17.59 1.14 6.72
CA ARG A 47 18.06 -0.25 6.77
C ARG A 47 18.29 -0.76 8.20
N ALA A 48 17.40 -1.65 8.66
CA ALA A 48 17.32 -2.09 10.05
C ALA A 48 18.38 -3.14 10.41
N GLU A 49 18.79 -3.99 9.46
CA GLU A 49 19.71 -5.11 9.70
C GLU A 49 20.61 -5.38 8.47
N GLU A 50 21.78 -6.01 8.67
CA GLU A 50 22.68 -6.42 7.57
C GLU A 50 21.99 -7.38 6.57
N SER A 51 21.00 -8.14 7.05
CA SER A 51 20.19 -9.10 6.29
C SER A 51 19.21 -8.45 5.29
N THR A 52 18.91 -7.15 5.45
CA THR A 52 17.94 -6.44 4.58
C THR A 52 18.49 -6.39 3.15
N ARG A 53 17.76 -6.99 2.20
CA ARG A 53 18.14 -7.01 0.77
C ARG A 53 17.94 -5.64 0.13
N ASP A 54 18.74 -5.31 -0.88
CA ASP A 54 18.54 -4.11 -1.68
C ASP A 54 17.93 -4.49 -3.02
N LEU A 55 16.67 -4.10 -3.24
CA LEU A 55 15.89 -4.41 -4.43
C LEU A 55 15.41 -3.14 -5.14
N ARG A 56 16.02 -1.99 -4.84
CA ARG A 56 15.63 -0.69 -5.43
C ARG A 56 15.78 -0.65 -6.95
N ASN A 57 16.62 -1.51 -7.51
CA ASN A 57 16.87 -1.61 -8.94
C ASN A 57 15.78 -2.36 -9.72
N LEU A 58 14.86 -3.06 -9.04
CA LEU A 58 13.72 -3.68 -9.73
C LEU A 58 12.69 -2.60 -10.08
N ILE A 59 11.96 -2.81 -11.17
CA ILE A 59 10.96 -1.90 -11.74
C ILE A 59 9.61 -1.95 -10.98
N TRP A 60 9.67 -1.85 -9.65
CA TRP A 60 8.50 -1.85 -8.79
C TRP A 60 7.49 -0.77 -9.17
N CYS A 61 6.21 -1.12 -9.15
CA CYS A 61 5.11 -0.17 -9.30
C CYS A 61 4.01 -0.44 -8.27
N SER A 62 3.24 0.59 -7.94
CA SER A 62 1.98 0.46 -7.20
C SER A 62 0.78 0.57 -8.17
N ILE A 63 -0.33 -0.09 -7.85
CA ILE A 63 -1.60 0.06 -8.58
C ILE A 63 -2.69 0.26 -7.52
N ASP A 64 -3.27 1.45 -7.49
CA ASP A 64 -4.17 1.88 -6.42
C ASP A 64 -5.37 2.67 -6.97
N ASN A 65 -6.22 3.20 -6.09
CA ASN A 65 -7.18 4.21 -6.52
C ASN A 65 -6.45 5.53 -6.83
N ASP A 66 -7.02 6.33 -7.72
CA ASP A 66 -6.41 7.60 -8.16
C ASP A 66 -6.02 8.51 -6.98
N ALA A 67 -6.87 8.56 -5.96
CA ALA A 67 -6.70 9.40 -4.77
C ALA A 67 -5.94 8.74 -3.60
N SER A 68 -5.53 7.47 -3.71
CA SER A 68 -4.80 6.78 -2.65
C SER A 68 -3.45 7.43 -2.38
N ARG A 69 -3.09 7.51 -1.08
CA ARG A 69 -1.81 8.05 -0.58
C ARG A 69 -1.09 7.06 0.36
N ASP A 70 -1.84 6.14 0.92
CA ASP A 70 -1.46 4.99 1.73
C ASP A 70 -1.18 3.79 0.81
N LEU A 71 -0.03 3.83 0.14
CA LEU A 71 0.37 2.80 -0.81
C LEU A 71 1.04 1.66 -0.02
N ASP A 72 0.27 0.61 0.26
CA ASP A 72 0.72 -0.49 1.11
C ASP A 72 1.59 -1.51 0.37
N GLN A 73 1.50 -1.57 -0.96
CA GLN A 73 2.15 -2.61 -1.75
C GLN A 73 2.76 -2.12 -3.08
N LEU A 74 3.83 -2.79 -3.48
CA LEU A 74 4.39 -2.75 -4.83
C LEU A 74 4.48 -4.15 -5.42
N THR A 75 4.41 -4.25 -6.74
CA THR A 75 4.57 -5.52 -7.46
C THR A 75 5.61 -5.42 -8.57
N VAL A 76 6.25 -6.55 -8.85
CA VAL A 76 7.10 -6.76 -10.03
C VAL A 76 7.10 -8.25 -10.38
N ALA A 77 7.18 -8.58 -11.67
CA ALA A 77 7.29 -9.96 -12.14
C ALA A 77 8.58 -10.20 -12.94
N GLU A 78 9.06 -11.43 -12.95
CA GLU A 78 10.14 -11.91 -13.81
C GLU A 78 9.69 -13.19 -14.52
N ALA A 79 9.72 -13.22 -15.85
CA ALA A 79 9.56 -14.45 -16.59
C ALA A 79 10.67 -15.46 -16.22
N LYS A 80 10.30 -16.74 -16.15
CA LYS A 80 11.21 -17.88 -15.91
C LYS A 80 11.07 -18.89 -17.07
N PRO A 81 12.01 -19.84 -17.19
CA PRO A 81 11.89 -20.93 -18.15
C PRO A 81 10.57 -21.70 -18.01
N GLU A 82 10.17 -22.39 -19.07
CA GLU A 82 9.01 -23.28 -19.07
C GLU A 82 7.68 -22.59 -18.73
N GLY A 83 7.59 -21.27 -18.97
CA GLY A 83 6.37 -20.49 -18.74
C GLY A 83 6.10 -20.17 -17.27
N ALA A 84 7.02 -20.50 -16.35
CA ALA A 84 6.92 -20.07 -14.97
C ALA A 84 7.16 -18.55 -14.85
N VAL A 85 6.65 -17.94 -13.79
CA VAL A 85 6.81 -16.52 -13.47
C VAL A 85 7.14 -16.37 -12.00
N LYS A 86 8.19 -15.61 -11.70
CA LYS A 86 8.45 -15.15 -10.34
C LYS A 86 7.71 -13.83 -10.12
N ILE A 87 6.83 -13.79 -9.14
CA ILE A 87 6.14 -12.58 -8.68
C ILE A 87 6.75 -12.17 -7.35
N LEU A 88 7.08 -10.89 -7.21
CA LEU A 88 7.43 -10.31 -5.94
C LEU A 88 6.37 -9.27 -5.56
N VAL A 89 5.91 -9.34 -4.31
CA VAL A 89 5.02 -8.35 -3.70
C VAL A 89 5.77 -7.76 -2.51
N ALA A 90 6.05 -6.45 -2.57
CA ALA A 90 6.66 -5.72 -1.46
C ALA A 90 5.54 -5.08 -0.65
N ILE A 91 5.42 -5.42 0.64
CA ILE A 91 4.45 -4.85 1.58
C ILE A 91 5.17 -3.86 2.50
N ALA A 92 4.60 -2.66 2.71
CA ALA A 92 5.16 -1.63 3.56
C ALA A 92 5.53 -2.17 4.96
N ASP A 93 6.77 -1.93 5.40
CA ASP A 93 7.22 -2.35 6.73
C ASP A 93 6.83 -1.31 7.79
N VAL A 94 5.59 -1.42 8.27
CA VAL A 94 5.04 -0.54 9.30
C VAL A 94 5.70 -0.75 10.67
N ASP A 95 6.07 -1.99 10.99
CA ASP A 95 6.73 -2.37 12.27
C ASP A 95 8.11 -1.72 12.43
N ALA A 96 8.74 -1.33 11.31
CA ALA A 96 9.96 -0.53 11.34
C ALA A 96 9.80 0.79 12.13
N LEU A 97 8.62 1.40 12.13
CA LEU A 97 8.32 2.66 12.82
C LEU A 97 7.30 2.55 13.96
N VAL A 98 6.41 1.56 13.94
CA VAL A 98 5.40 1.32 14.98
C VAL A 98 5.82 0.13 15.83
N LYS A 99 6.51 0.40 16.94
CA LYS A 99 7.06 -0.67 17.77
C LYS A 99 5.98 -1.34 18.60
N LYS A 100 6.04 -2.67 18.67
CA LYS A 100 5.20 -3.48 19.56
C LYS A 100 5.19 -2.91 20.99
N GLN A 101 4.01 -2.82 21.59
CA GLN A 101 3.74 -2.25 22.92
C GLN A 101 3.98 -0.74 23.03
N SER A 102 4.11 -0.01 21.92
CA SER A 102 4.12 1.45 21.93
C SER A 102 2.70 2.04 21.97
N ALA A 103 2.58 3.35 22.16
CA ALA A 103 1.28 4.01 22.20
C ALA A 103 0.59 4.02 20.82
N LEU A 104 1.39 4.06 19.75
CA LEU A 104 0.91 3.87 18.38
C LEU A 104 0.40 2.43 18.14
N ASP A 105 1.15 1.42 18.58
CA ASP A 105 0.73 0.01 18.50
C ASP A 105 -0.53 -0.25 19.33
N ASP A 106 -0.64 0.33 20.53
CA ASP A 106 -1.84 0.19 21.37
C ASP A 106 -3.09 0.75 20.69
N HIS A 107 -2.99 1.92 20.03
CA HIS A 107 -4.11 2.48 19.26
C HIS A 107 -4.46 1.61 18.05
N ALA A 108 -3.45 1.21 17.27
CA ALA A 108 -3.65 0.35 16.09
C ALA A 108 -4.27 -1.00 16.47
N ARG A 109 -3.78 -1.61 17.56
CA ARG A 109 -4.32 -2.85 18.14
C ARG A 109 -5.76 -2.68 18.60
N HIS A 110 -6.10 -1.55 19.22
CA HIS A 110 -7.45 -1.28 19.70
C HIS A 110 -8.43 -1.12 18.54
N ASN A 111 -8.09 -0.29 17.54
CA ASN A 111 -8.98 -0.04 16.41
C ASN A 111 -8.97 -1.17 15.37
N THR A 112 -7.89 -1.95 15.28
CA THR A 112 -7.63 -3.08 14.36
C THR A 112 -7.61 -2.72 12.87
N THR A 113 -8.30 -1.66 12.46
CA THR A 113 -8.45 -1.23 11.07
C THR A 113 -8.75 0.27 11.01
N SER A 114 -8.51 0.87 9.84
CA SER A 114 -9.00 2.21 9.52
C SER A 114 -10.50 2.15 9.27
N VAL A 115 -11.26 3.10 9.82
CA VAL A 115 -12.71 3.18 9.63
C VAL A 115 -13.04 4.29 8.65
N TYR A 116 -13.55 3.90 7.47
CA TYR A 116 -13.97 4.81 6.43
C TYR A 116 -15.46 5.13 6.58
N THR A 117 -15.80 6.38 6.90
CA THR A 117 -17.19 6.85 6.93
C THR A 117 -17.45 7.84 5.80
N ALA A 118 -18.71 8.17 5.56
CA ALA A 118 -19.07 9.17 4.56
C ALA A 118 -18.58 10.59 4.91
N ALA A 119 -18.28 10.87 6.19
CA ALA A 119 -17.95 12.21 6.67
C ALA A 119 -16.44 12.42 6.81
N GLU A 120 -15.76 11.43 7.39
CA GLU A 120 -14.33 11.42 7.64
C GLU A 120 -13.81 9.99 7.79
N THR A 121 -12.50 9.82 7.58
CA THR A 121 -11.79 8.57 7.85
C THR A 121 -11.17 8.64 9.24
N PHE A 122 -11.30 7.58 10.03
CA PHE A 122 -10.57 7.38 11.27
C PHE A 122 -9.43 6.41 11.01
N PRO A 123 -8.21 6.88 10.77
CA PRO A 123 -7.12 6.02 10.34
C PRO A 123 -6.60 5.20 11.52
N MET A 124 -6.20 3.95 11.25
CA MET A 124 -5.58 3.07 12.25
C MET A 124 -4.24 3.63 12.77
N LEU A 125 -3.52 4.36 11.91
CA LEU A 125 -2.25 5.00 12.19
C LEU A 125 -2.33 6.49 11.82
N PRO A 126 -1.58 7.38 12.49
CA PRO A 126 -1.52 8.79 12.11
C PRO A 126 -1.13 8.97 10.63
N GLU A 127 -1.71 9.98 9.97
CA GLU A 127 -1.49 10.23 8.52
C GLU A 127 -0.01 10.36 8.14
N LYS A 128 0.81 10.91 9.04
CA LYS A 128 2.26 11.02 8.86
C LYS A 128 2.92 9.64 8.66
N LEU A 129 2.42 8.59 9.31
CA LEU A 129 2.88 7.23 9.03
C LEU A 129 2.23 6.71 7.76
N SER A 130 0.90 6.60 7.76
CA SER A 130 0.16 5.86 6.74
C SER A 130 0.31 6.43 5.34
N THR A 131 0.47 7.74 5.18
CA THR A 131 0.52 8.40 3.85
C THR A 131 1.90 8.90 3.44
N ASP A 132 2.90 8.80 4.33
CA ASP A 132 4.24 9.31 4.06
C ASP A 132 5.33 8.32 4.49
N LEU A 133 5.56 8.17 5.80
CA LEU A 133 6.77 7.52 6.30
C LEU A 133 6.79 6.01 6.04
N THR A 134 5.64 5.34 6.02
CA THR A 134 5.54 3.90 5.71
C THR A 134 5.02 3.64 4.30
N SER A 135 4.21 4.56 3.74
CA SER A 135 3.69 4.45 2.38
C SER A 135 4.81 4.28 1.34
N LEU A 136 4.61 3.34 0.41
CA LEU A 136 5.52 3.03 -0.71
C LEU A 136 5.40 4.08 -1.83
N ASN A 137 5.56 5.35 -1.44
CA ASN A 137 5.39 6.52 -2.29
C ASN A 137 6.32 6.51 -3.51
N TYR A 138 5.84 7.13 -4.59
CA TYR A 138 6.61 7.32 -5.83
C TYR A 138 8.00 7.92 -5.55
N GLU A 139 9.01 7.39 -6.25
CA GLU A 139 10.42 7.82 -6.15
C GLU A 139 11.00 7.82 -4.73
N SER A 140 10.42 7.01 -3.84
CA SER A 140 10.84 6.93 -2.45
C SER A 140 11.42 5.56 -2.12
N ASP A 141 12.59 5.57 -1.46
CA ASP A 141 13.17 4.37 -0.88
C ASP A 141 12.43 4.05 0.42
N ARG A 142 11.95 2.81 0.56
CA ARG A 142 11.18 2.35 1.73
C ARG A 142 11.58 0.92 2.12
N LEU A 143 11.48 0.64 3.42
CA LEU A 143 11.55 -0.73 3.91
C LEU A 143 10.24 -1.45 3.60
N ALA A 144 10.38 -2.70 3.18
CA ALA A 144 9.26 -3.58 2.88
C ALA A 144 9.58 -5.01 3.30
N ILE A 145 8.53 -5.76 3.63
CA ILE A 145 8.58 -7.22 3.66
C ILE A 145 8.19 -7.71 2.28
N VAL A 146 9.10 -8.43 1.62
CA VAL A 146 8.90 -8.97 0.28
C VAL A 146 8.44 -10.41 0.38
N ILE A 147 7.31 -10.68 -0.27
CA ILE A 147 6.79 -12.01 -0.54
C ILE A 147 7.22 -12.36 -1.96
N GLU A 148 8.09 -13.36 -2.09
CA GLU A 148 8.51 -13.91 -3.37
C GLU A 148 7.73 -15.21 -3.64
N MET A 149 7.19 -15.35 -4.85
CA MET A 149 6.44 -16.53 -5.28
C MET A 149 6.88 -16.92 -6.69
N VAL A 150 7.11 -18.21 -6.93
CA VAL A 150 7.31 -18.76 -8.28
C VAL A 150 6.06 -19.52 -8.66
N ILE A 151 5.33 -19.02 -9.65
CA ILE A 151 4.11 -19.59 -10.19
C ILE A 151 4.46 -20.35 -11.47
N ALA A 152 4.10 -21.63 -11.56
CA ALA A 152 4.26 -22.44 -12.76
C ALA A 152 3.32 -21.98 -13.89
N GLY A 153 3.59 -22.44 -15.11
CA GLY A 153 2.71 -22.16 -16.27
C GLY A 153 1.29 -22.72 -16.13
N ASP A 154 1.07 -23.68 -15.23
CA ASP A 154 -0.27 -24.21 -14.89
C ASP A 154 -0.96 -23.47 -13.73
N GLY A 155 -0.33 -22.40 -13.21
CA GLY A 155 -0.84 -21.61 -12.08
C GLY A 155 -0.44 -22.13 -10.69
N SER A 156 0.22 -23.29 -10.58
CA SER A 156 0.62 -23.84 -9.29
C SER A 156 1.80 -23.10 -8.65
N LEU A 157 1.80 -22.97 -7.32
CA LEU A 157 2.92 -22.40 -6.57
C LEU A 157 4.07 -23.42 -6.46
N GLN A 158 5.22 -23.12 -7.05
CA GLN A 158 6.42 -23.98 -7.01
C GLN A 158 7.35 -23.67 -5.84
N ASN A 159 7.52 -22.37 -5.51
CA ASN A 159 8.40 -21.93 -4.44
C ASN A 159 7.92 -20.60 -3.86
N SER A 160 8.26 -20.35 -2.59
CA SER A 160 8.06 -19.06 -1.95
C SER A 160 9.17 -18.72 -0.96
N ASP A 161 9.40 -17.42 -0.76
CA ASP A 161 10.35 -16.88 0.24
C ASP A 161 9.77 -15.59 0.84
N LEU A 162 10.21 -15.24 2.05
CA LEU A 162 9.79 -14.04 2.78
C LEU A 162 11.01 -13.37 3.40
N TYR A 163 11.25 -12.09 3.08
CA TYR A 163 12.43 -11.38 3.57
C TYR A 163 12.25 -9.86 3.59
N ALA A 164 12.98 -9.19 4.48
CA ALA A 164 13.04 -7.73 4.51
C ALA A 164 13.90 -7.18 3.35
N ALA A 165 13.44 -6.09 2.74
CA ALA A 165 14.17 -5.41 1.68
C ALA A 165 13.99 -3.88 1.72
N THR A 166 14.90 -3.17 1.09
CA THR A 166 14.69 -1.79 0.65
C THR A 166 14.22 -1.81 -0.81
N VAL A 167 13.10 -1.16 -1.08
CA VAL A 167 12.49 -1.04 -2.42
C VAL A 167 12.33 0.42 -2.80
N ARG A 168 12.14 0.70 -4.10
CA ARG A 168 11.88 2.03 -4.63
C ARG A 168 10.73 1.94 -5.62
N ASN A 169 9.66 2.71 -5.39
CA ASN A 169 8.52 2.75 -6.31
C ASN A 169 8.87 3.60 -7.54
N HIS A 170 8.87 2.99 -8.72
CA HIS A 170 9.19 3.65 -9.99
C HIS A 170 7.94 4.12 -10.75
N ALA A 171 6.73 3.70 -10.35
CA ALA A 171 5.48 4.15 -10.97
C ALA A 171 4.28 4.00 -10.03
N LYS A 172 3.54 5.09 -9.81
CA LYS A 172 2.21 5.06 -9.18
C LYS A 172 1.14 4.98 -10.27
N LEU A 173 0.47 3.84 -10.37
CA LEU A 173 -0.57 3.58 -11.36
C LEU A 173 -1.96 3.57 -10.71
N ALA A 174 -2.99 3.72 -11.53
CA ALA A 174 -4.38 3.68 -11.09
C ALA A 174 -5.12 2.49 -11.71
N TYR A 175 -5.96 1.80 -10.93
CA TYR A 175 -6.70 0.62 -11.40
C TYR A 175 -7.46 0.86 -12.70
N ASN A 176 -8.23 1.95 -12.77
CA ASN A 176 -9.09 2.23 -13.93
C ASN A 176 -8.29 2.44 -15.23
N SER A 177 -7.14 3.12 -15.14
CA SER A 177 -6.32 3.40 -16.31
C SER A 177 -5.53 2.17 -16.76
N VAL A 178 -5.00 1.38 -15.83
CA VAL A 178 -4.31 0.11 -16.13
C VAL A 178 -5.28 -0.90 -16.72
N ALA A 179 -6.44 -1.10 -16.12
CA ALA A 179 -7.45 -2.04 -16.61
C ALA A 179 -7.93 -1.65 -18.03
N GLY A 180 -8.31 -0.38 -18.22
CA GLY A 180 -8.73 0.12 -19.52
C GLY A 180 -7.67 -0.08 -20.61
N TRP A 181 -6.39 0.11 -20.28
CA TRP A 181 -5.29 -0.15 -21.21
C TRP A 181 -5.10 -1.64 -21.52
N LEU A 182 -5.06 -2.50 -20.51
CA LEU A 182 -4.86 -3.96 -20.69
C LEU A 182 -6.00 -4.60 -21.49
N GLU A 183 -7.22 -4.07 -21.35
CA GLU A 183 -8.40 -4.51 -22.11
C GLU A 183 -8.50 -3.90 -23.52
N GLY A 184 -7.62 -2.94 -23.88
CA GLY A 184 -7.67 -2.24 -25.17
C GLY A 184 -8.75 -1.16 -25.27
N ASN A 185 -9.34 -0.76 -24.14
CA ASN A 185 -10.38 0.26 -24.02
C ASN A 185 -9.82 1.67 -23.71
N GLY A 186 -8.50 1.81 -23.60
CA GLY A 186 -7.84 3.08 -23.29
C GLY A 186 -6.36 3.10 -23.67
N PRO A 187 -5.73 4.29 -23.67
CA PRO A 187 -4.30 4.41 -23.92
C PRO A 187 -3.48 3.88 -22.74
N MET A 188 -2.22 3.53 -23.00
CA MET A 188 -1.27 3.18 -21.94
C MET A 188 -1.12 4.35 -20.94
N PRO A 189 -1.20 4.09 -19.62
CA PRO A 189 -0.91 5.10 -18.61
C PRO A 189 0.45 5.79 -18.85
N PRO A 190 0.52 7.13 -18.87
CA PRO A 190 1.76 7.86 -19.15
C PRO A 190 2.91 7.56 -18.19
N ALA A 191 2.61 7.10 -16.98
CA ALA A 191 3.63 6.72 -15.99
C ALA A 191 4.36 5.40 -16.33
N ILE A 192 3.89 4.65 -17.33
CA ILE A 192 4.54 3.40 -17.78
C ILE A 192 5.69 3.68 -18.75
N ASP A 193 5.49 4.61 -19.69
CA ASP A 193 6.40 4.90 -20.81
C ASP A 193 7.86 5.22 -20.39
N PRO A 194 8.12 5.97 -19.31
CA PRO A 194 9.49 6.31 -18.92
C PRO A 194 10.29 5.15 -18.30
N ILE A 195 9.65 4.02 -17.98
CA ILE A 195 10.25 2.92 -17.23
C ILE A 195 10.46 1.72 -18.15
N ASP A 196 11.71 1.51 -18.56
CA ASP A 196 12.11 0.42 -19.45
C ASP A 196 11.60 -0.94 -18.93
N GLY A 197 10.80 -1.64 -19.75
CA GLY A 197 10.27 -2.97 -19.45
C GLY A 197 9.02 -3.00 -18.55
N LEU A 198 8.52 -1.86 -18.05
CA LEU A 198 7.34 -1.85 -17.18
C LEU A 198 6.05 -2.28 -17.92
N GLU A 199 5.91 -1.93 -19.20
CA GLU A 199 4.80 -2.42 -20.02
C GLU A 199 4.78 -3.96 -20.07
N GLU A 200 5.90 -4.58 -20.44
CA GLU A 200 6.01 -6.04 -20.51
C GLU A 200 5.76 -6.67 -19.13
N ASN A 201 6.28 -6.06 -18.07
CA ASN A 201 6.08 -6.51 -16.70
C ASN A 201 4.60 -6.56 -16.31
N LEU A 202 3.85 -5.50 -16.58
CA LEU A 202 2.41 -5.42 -16.28
C LEU A 202 1.61 -6.44 -17.08
N ARG A 203 2.00 -6.71 -18.34
CA ARG A 203 1.39 -7.76 -19.16
C ARG A 203 1.67 -9.16 -18.61
N ILE A 204 2.87 -9.42 -18.10
CA ILE A 204 3.20 -10.68 -17.41
C ILE A 204 2.34 -10.84 -16.16
N GLN A 205 2.22 -9.79 -15.34
CA GLN A 205 1.38 -9.81 -14.13
C GLN A 205 -0.09 -10.09 -14.47
N ASP A 206 -0.65 -9.43 -15.49
CA ASP A 206 -2.03 -9.70 -15.95
C ASP A 206 -2.20 -11.13 -16.48
N HIS A 207 -1.22 -11.63 -17.24
CA HIS A 207 -1.27 -13.00 -17.76
C HIS A 207 -1.34 -14.04 -16.64
N VAL A 208 -0.51 -13.91 -15.60
CA VAL A 208 -0.52 -14.84 -14.45
C VAL A 208 -1.77 -14.67 -13.59
N ALA A 209 -2.30 -13.45 -13.47
CA ALA A 209 -3.49 -13.19 -12.65
C ALA A 209 -4.78 -13.79 -13.25
N ARG A 210 -4.86 -14.02 -14.56
CA ARG A 210 -6.06 -14.58 -15.23
C ARG A 210 -6.42 -16.01 -14.79
N PRO A 211 -5.55 -17.02 -14.91
CA PRO A 211 -5.89 -18.38 -14.48
C PRO A 211 -6.17 -18.45 -12.98
N LEU A 212 -5.47 -17.64 -12.17
CA LEU A 212 -5.71 -17.56 -10.72
C LEU A 212 -7.10 -17.05 -10.35
N LYS A 213 -7.86 -16.42 -11.27
CA LYS A 213 -9.24 -15.99 -11.03
C LYS A 213 -10.27 -17.08 -11.30
N GLU A 214 -9.96 -18.08 -12.11
CA GLU A 214 -10.91 -19.13 -12.51
C GLU A 214 -11.14 -20.16 -11.39
N ASP A 215 -10.23 -20.23 -10.41
CA ASP A 215 -10.28 -21.13 -9.26
C ASP A 215 -11.02 -20.57 -8.02
N TRP A 216 -11.64 -19.37 -8.12
CA TRP A 216 -12.41 -18.73 -7.02
C TRP A 216 -13.91 -18.64 -7.30
#